data_AF-A0A965HNJ4-F1
#
_entry.id   AF-A0A965HNJ4-F1
#
_cell.length_a   1.000
_cell.length_b   1.000
_cell.length_c   1.000
_cell.angle_alpha   90.00
_cell.angle_beta   90.00
_cell.angle_gamma   90.00
#
_symmetry.space_group_name_H-M   'P 1'
#
loop_
_entity.id
_entity.type
_entity.pdbx_description
1 polymer ?
#
loop_
_entity_poly.entity_id
_entity_poly.type
_entity_poly.pdbx_seq_one_letter_code
_entity_poly.pdbx_strand_id
1 'polypeptide(L)'
;MAVFRSSNDPTKSLDICKAIPYTASQSRIPRDVQAQLRHHSIQSTKGQSIMSMRGFIFYRGKSPIDAAPIVGIAVLRSKNVKTGDMVQTYILRADVHPVDAIKSADDVSICGDCVHRGDDKRKRTCYVDVGKSVSAIYKAFKRGIYPDMSRNLSHAAAQLKGRKVRLGAYGDPAMIPADIWLNLLSQALDWTGYTHQWQQAFAQAHRELCMASADSIEDRDIARSMGWRTFRVIAINAAP
;
A
#
# COMPACT_ATOMS: atom_id res chain seq x y z
N MET A 1 -20.64 -22.10 27.17
CA MET A 1 -21.74 -21.11 27.34
C MET A 1 -21.21 -19.79 26.80
N ALA A 2 -21.73 -19.13 25.77
CA ALA A 2 -23.04 -19.13 25.15
C ALA A 2 -22.95 -19.33 23.61
N VAL A 3 -24.04 -19.87 23.05
CA VAL A 3 -24.23 -20.25 21.65
C VAL A 3 -25.28 -19.30 21.06
N PHE A 4 -25.00 -18.67 19.92
CA PHE A 4 -26.02 -18.02 19.10
C PHE A 4 -26.29 -18.89 17.87
N ARG A 5 -27.50 -19.48 17.83
CA ARG A 5 -28.08 -20.15 16.67
C ARG A 5 -29.00 -19.16 15.96
N SER A 6 -28.88 -19.05 14.64
CA SER A 6 -29.93 -18.52 13.77
C SER A 6 -30.19 -19.56 12.69
N SER A 7 -31.25 -20.33 12.90
CA SER A 7 -31.88 -21.22 11.92
C SER A 7 -32.86 -20.40 11.08
N ASN A 8 -32.82 -20.54 9.75
CA ASN A 8 -34.05 -20.57 8.97
C ASN A 8 -33.89 -21.44 7.71
N ASP A 9 -34.89 -22.29 7.58
CA ASP A 9 -35.04 -23.51 6.78
C ASP A 9 -35.34 -23.22 5.29
N PRO A 10 -34.76 -23.98 4.34
CA PRO A 10 -34.99 -23.86 2.91
C PRO A 10 -36.17 -24.72 2.43
N THR A 11 -37.42 -24.31 2.67
CA THR A 11 -38.58 -24.91 1.99
C THR A 11 -39.76 -23.94 1.85
N LYS A 12 -39.92 -23.34 0.65
CA LYS A 12 -41.23 -22.90 0.12
C LYS A 12 -41.15 -22.63 -1.38
N SER A 13 -41.42 -23.70 -2.13
CA SER A 13 -41.94 -23.66 -3.49
C SER A 13 -43.36 -23.10 -3.50
N LEU A 14 -43.70 -22.23 -4.46
CA LEU A 14 -45.03 -22.13 -5.04
C LEU A 14 -44.89 -21.52 -6.45
N ASP A 15 -45.36 -22.31 -7.41
CA ASP A 15 -45.39 -22.11 -8.84
C ASP A 15 -46.28 -20.94 -9.31
N ILE A 16 -46.22 -20.74 -10.63
CA ILE A 16 -47.25 -20.24 -11.55
C ILE A 16 -46.94 -18.85 -12.14
N CYS A 17 -46.33 -18.85 -13.33
CA CYS A 17 -46.93 -18.15 -14.48
C CYS A 17 -46.44 -18.79 -15.80
N LYS A 18 -47.42 -19.05 -16.65
CA LYS A 18 -47.38 -19.91 -17.83
C LYS A 18 -46.65 -19.25 -19.00
N ALA A 19 -45.98 -20.09 -19.78
CA ALA A 19 -45.39 -19.77 -21.07
C ALA A 19 -46.46 -19.31 -22.08
N ILE A 20 -46.14 -18.26 -22.84
CA ILE A 20 -46.85 -17.83 -24.05
C ILE A 20 -45.98 -18.29 -25.25
N PRO A 21 -46.50 -19.04 -26.22
CA PRO A 21 -45.73 -19.39 -27.41
C PRO A 21 -45.67 -18.21 -28.38
N TYR A 22 -44.48 -17.66 -28.62
CA TYR A 22 -44.25 -16.70 -29.71
C TYR A 22 -43.96 -17.46 -31.01
N THR A 23 -44.93 -17.45 -31.92
CA THR A 23 -44.77 -17.91 -33.30
C THR A 23 -43.96 -16.89 -34.10
N ALA A 24 -42.70 -17.20 -34.42
CA ALA A 24 -41.90 -16.40 -35.34
C ALA A 24 -42.29 -16.69 -36.80
N SER A 25 -43.13 -15.84 -37.38
CA SER A 25 -43.36 -15.81 -38.82
C SER A 25 -42.14 -15.20 -39.53
N GLN A 26 -41.56 -15.94 -40.46
CA GLN A 26 -40.47 -15.47 -41.32
C GLN A 26 -40.96 -14.36 -42.28
N SER A 27 -40.74 -13.09 -41.95
CA SER A 27 -40.82 -11.99 -42.91
C SER A 27 -39.44 -11.76 -43.54
N ARG A 28 -39.32 -12.10 -44.84
CA ARG A 28 -38.13 -11.86 -45.67
C ARG A 28 -37.83 -10.36 -45.75
N ILE A 29 -36.61 -9.97 -45.40
CA ILE A 29 -36.09 -8.62 -45.63
C ILE A 29 -35.82 -8.46 -47.15
N PRO A 30 -36.34 -7.41 -47.80
CA PRO A 30 -36.09 -7.10 -49.22
C PRO A 30 -34.60 -6.89 -49.56
N ARG A 31 -34.18 -7.32 -50.75
CA ARG A 31 -32.77 -7.42 -51.20
C ARG A 31 -32.12 -6.09 -51.61
N ASP A 32 -32.80 -4.98 -51.42
CA ASP A 32 -32.44 -3.64 -51.91
C ASP A 32 -31.78 -2.74 -50.84
N VAL A 33 -31.74 -3.16 -49.57
CA VAL A 33 -31.09 -2.39 -48.48
C VAL A 33 -29.59 -2.75 -48.31
N GLN A 34 -29.08 -3.77 -49.01
CA GLN A 34 -27.69 -4.24 -48.84
C GLN A 34 -26.62 -3.50 -49.67
N ALA A 35 -26.97 -2.45 -50.42
CA ALA A 35 -26.06 -1.89 -51.43
C ALA A 35 -25.55 -0.45 -51.23
N GLN A 36 -25.82 0.23 -50.10
CA GLN A 36 -25.50 1.67 -49.98
C GLN A 36 -24.79 2.16 -48.71
N LEU A 37 -24.09 1.29 -47.97
CA LEU A 37 -23.17 1.73 -46.90
C LEU A 37 -21.79 1.08 -47.05
N ARG A 38 -21.18 1.26 -48.24
CA ARG A 38 -19.73 1.13 -48.42
C ARG A 38 -19.19 2.56 -48.44
N HIS A 39 -18.09 2.80 -47.72
CA HIS A 39 -17.46 4.10 -47.42
C HIS A 39 -17.91 4.79 -46.13
N HIS A 40 -17.72 4.14 -44.98
CA HIS A 40 -17.15 4.82 -43.81
C HIS A 40 -16.07 3.89 -43.26
N SER A 41 -14.81 4.19 -43.59
CA SER A 41 -13.68 3.57 -42.91
C SER A 41 -13.76 4.01 -41.45
N ILE A 42 -14.23 3.11 -40.58
CA ILE A 42 -13.99 3.24 -39.15
C ILE A 42 -12.48 3.11 -39.00
N GLN A 43 -11.80 4.26 -38.98
CA GLN A 43 -10.43 4.32 -38.53
C GLN A 43 -10.41 3.79 -37.11
N SER A 44 -9.94 2.54 -36.96
CA SER A 44 -9.58 1.94 -35.70
C SER A 44 -8.69 2.94 -34.95
N THR A 45 -9.25 3.65 -33.97
CA THR A 45 -8.48 4.40 -33.00
C THR A 45 -7.58 3.41 -32.30
N LYS A 46 -6.29 3.44 -32.67
CA LYS A 46 -5.22 2.68 -32.01
C LYS A 46 -5.46 2.80 -30.51
N GLY A 47 -5.69 1.65 -29.86
CA GLY A 47 -5.80 1.55 -28.42
C GLY A 47 -4.62 2.28 -27.80
N GLN A 48 -4.89 3.41 -27.18
CA GLN A 48 -3.94 4.10 -26.33
C GLN A 48 -3.62 3.10 -25.24
N SER A 49 -2.40 2.54 -25.23
CA SER A 49 -2.03 1.62 -24.16
C SER A 49 -2.24 2.38 -22.85
N ILE A 50 -3.16 1.94 -22.00
CA ILE A 50 -3.27 2.48 -20.66
C ILE A 50 -1.96 2.11 -19.98
N MET A 51 -1.00 3.04 -19.96
CA MET A 51 0.25 2.85 -19.25
C MET A 51 -0.14 2.61 -17.79
N SER A 52 0.01 1.37 -17.33
CA SER A 52 -0.34 1.05 -15.95
C SER A 52 0.58 1.86 -15.03
N MET A 53 -0.02 2.66 -14.15
CA MET A 53 0.72 3.45 -13.17
C MET A 53 1.67 2.57 -12.37
N ARG A 54 2.96 2.94 -12.31
CA ARG A 54 3.97 2.17 -11.56
C ARG A 54 3.88 2.40 -10.05
N GLY A 55 3.37 3.55 -9.65
CA GLY A 55 3.24 4.00 -8.27
C GLY A 55 2.80 5.46 -8.22
N PHE A 56 2.62 5.99 -7.02
CA PHE A 56 2.20 7.37 -6.78
C PHE A 56 2.76 7.90 -5.46
N ILE A 57 2.82 9.21 -5.32
CA ILE A 57 3.13 9.89 -4.05
C ILE A 57 1.82 10.06 -3.29
N PHE A 58 1.78 9.57 -2.05
CA PHE A 58 0.62 9.73 -1.15
C PHE A 58 0.89 10.73 -0.04
N TYR A 59 2.13 11.13 0.18
CA TYR A 59 2.48 12.09 1.23
C TYR A 59 3.68 12.95 0.84
N ARG A 60 3.59 14.24 1.17
CA ARG A 60 4.70 15.18 1.23
C ARG A 60 4.54 16.00 2.49
N GLY A 61 5.57 16.04 3.31
CA GLY A 61 5.51 16.79 4.55
C GLY A 61 6.85 16.84 5.24
N LYS A 62 6.81 17.17 6.52
CA LYS A 62 7.99 17.30 7.37
C LYS A 62 8.10 16.07 8.28
N SER A 63 9.32 15.66 8.56
CA SER A 63 9.59 14.69 9.62
C SER A 63 9.14 15.25 10.97
N PRO A 64 8.52 14.43 11.84
CA PRO A 64 8.18 14.85 13.20
C PRO A 64 9.41 15.07 14.09
N ILE A 65 10.60 14.64 13.67
CA ILE A 65 11.83 14.69 14.48
C ILE A 65 12.61 15.98 14.26
N ASP A 66 12.88 16.34 13.00
CA ASP A 66 13.80 17.42 12.64
C ASP A 66 13.21 18.41 11.62
N ALA A 67 11.92 18.28 11.33
CA ALA A 67 11.20 19.07 10.34
C ALA A 67 11.74 18.97 8.88
N ALA A 68 12.68 18.06 8.60
CA ALA A 68 13.24 17.86 7.28
C ALA A 68 12.19 17.29 6.31
N PRO A 69 12.28 17.61 5.00
CA PRO A 69 11.25 17.22 4.06
C PRO A 69 11.32 15.71 3.74
N ILE A 70 10.20 15.03 3.92
CA ILE A 70 10.03 13.60 3.62
C ILE A 70 8.89 13.37 2.62
N VAL A 71 8.95 12.25 1.93
CA VAL A 71 7.97 11.83 0.92
C VAL A 71 7.54 10.38 1.15
N GLY A 72 6.24 10.13 1.05
CA GLY A 72 5.65 8.80 1.05
C GLY A 72 5.26 8.37 -0.36
N ILE A 73 5.79 7.23 -0.83
CA ILE A 73 5.57 6.71 -2.18
C ILE A 73 5.01 5.29 -2.10
N ALA A 74 3.90 5.02 -2.79
CA ALA A 74 3.36 3.67 -2.97
C ALA A 74 3.77 3.13 -4.34
N VAL A 75 4.36 1.93 -4.37
CA VAL A 75 4.78 1.24 -5.59
C VAL A 75 3.84 0.07 -5.85
N LEU A 76 3.10 0.14 -6.97
CA LEU A 76 1.96 -0.73 -7.25
C LEU A 76 2.36 -2.07 -7.89
N ARG A 77 3.52 -2.16 -8.54
CA ARG A 77 4.01 -3.41 -9.11
C ARG A 77 5.41 -3.70 -8.61
N SER A 78 5.61 -4.92 -8.14
CA SER A 78 6.94 -5.52 -8.07
C SER A 78 6.96 -6.73 -9.01
N LYS A 79 8.04 -6.92 -9.78
CA LYS A 79 8.30 -8.20 -10.48
C LYS A 79 8.77 -9.30 -9.51
N ASN A 80 8.64 -9.06 -8.19
CA ASN A 80 9.23 -9.90 -7.17
C ASN A 80 8.24 -11.01 -6.79
N VAL A 81 8.52 -12.21 -7.30
CA VAL A 81 7.70 -13.42 -7.14
C VAL A 81 7.41 -13.74 -5.66
N LYS A 82 8.29 -13.32 -4.73
CA LYS A 82 8.19 -13.62 -3.29
C LYS A 82 7.08 -12.86 -2.54
N THR A 83 6.59 -11.73 -3.05
CA THR A 83 5.67 -10.84 -2.31
C THR A 83 4.23 -10.82 -2.84
N GLY A 84 3.92 -11.54 -3.92
CA GLY A 84 2.61 -11.49 -4.58
C GLY A 84 2.22 -10.07 -5.02
N ASP A 85 0.93 -9.81 -5.18
CA ASP A 85 0.37 -8.51 -5.61
C ASP A 85 0.32 -7.45 -4.47
N MET A 86 1.24 -7.52 -3.51
CA MET A 86 1.32 -6.59 -2.37
C MET A 86 1.94 -5.26 -2.76
N VAL A 87 1.28 -4.15 -2.38
CA VAL A 87 1.78 -2.78 -2.55
C VAL A 87 2.92 -2.53 -1.58
N GLN A 88 4.03 -1.97 -2.06
CA GLN A 88 5.17 -1.61 -1.23
C GLN A 88 5.22 -0.10 -1.05
N THR A 89 5.31 0.38 0.19
CA THR A 89 5.42 1.83 0.48
C THR A 89 6.83 2.20 0.95
N TYR A 90 7.30 3.37 0.53
CA TYR A 90 8.64 3.89 0.82
C TYR A 90 8.52 5.29 1.41
N ILE A 91 9.25 5.53 2.49
CA ILE A 91 9.34 6.83 3.16
C ILE A 91 10.79 7.29 3.01
N LEU A 92 10.97 8.39 2.30
CA LEU A 92 12.29 8.87 1.87
C LEU A 92 12.49 10.33 2.27
N ARG A 93 13.74 10.73 2.49
CA ARG A 93 14.12 12.14 2.38
C ARG A 93 13.77 12.61 0.97
N ALA A 94 13.09 13.76 0.86
CA ALA A 94 12.67 14.30 -0.43
C ALA A 94 13.83 14.99 -1.18
N ASP A 95 14.86 15.36 -0.43
CA ASP A 95 15.98 16.23 -0.79
C ASP A 95 17.34 15.50 -0.83
N VAL A 96 17.50 14.41 -0.08
CA VAL A 96 18.76 13.65 0.02
C VAL A 96 18.62 12.24 -0.55
N HIS A 97 19.60 11.78 -1.33
CA HIS A 97 19.60 10.41 -1.85
C HIS A 97 19.76 9.40 -0.69
N PRO A 98 19.03 8.27 -0.69
CA PRO A 98 18.98 7.36 0.47
C PRO A 98 20.33 6.81 0.95
N VAL A 99 21.26 6.54 0.02
CA VAL A 99 22.62 6.08 0.37
C VAL A 99 23.42 7.20 1.06
N ASP A 100 23.23 8.45 0.63
CA ASP A 100 23.95 9.58 1.19
C ASP A 100 23.34 9.96 2.54
N ALA A 101 22.01 9.90 2.67
CA ALA A 101 21.31 10.12 3.94
C ALA A 101 21.76 9.16 5.05
N ILE A 102 22.11 7.91 4.71
CA ILE A 102 22.68 6.96 5.68
C ILE A 102 24.09 7.40 6.08
N LYS A 103 24.94 7.76 5.12
CA LYS A 103 26.32 8.19 5.43
C LYS A 103 26.36 9.43 6.29
N SER A 104 25.51 10.42 6.01
CA SER A 104 25.40 11.66 6.78
C SER A 104 24.55 11.54 8.05
N ALA A 105 23.99 10.37 8.34
CA ALA A 105 23.02 10.14 9.42
C ALA A 105 21.71 10.95 9.31
N ASP A 106 21.45 11.59 8.16
CA ASP A 106 20.20 12.30 7.84
C ASP A 106 19.00 11.37 7.65
N ASP A 107 19.22 10.04 7.60
CA ASP A 107 18.15 9.05 7.60
C ASP A 107 17.37 9.02 8.94
N VAL A 108 17.82 9.75 9.96
CA VAL A 108 17.05 10.01 11.19
C VAL A 108 15.67 10.60 10.88
N SER A 109 15.54 11.45 9.86
CA SER A 109 14.26 12.08 9.53
C SER A 109 13.19 11.08 9.08
N ILE A 110 13.59 9.89 8.61
CA ILE A 110 12.67 8.85 8.12
C ILE A 110 12.69 7.57 8.96
N CYS A 111 13.70 7.37 9.81
CA CYS A 111 13.88 6.15 10.60
C CYS A 111 14.00 6.42 12.11
N GLY A 112 14.17 7.68 12.52
CA GLY A 112 14.22 8.10 13.92
C GLY A 112 15.29 7.39 14.73
N ASP A 113 14.89 6.88 15.88
CA ASP A 113 15.73 6.14 16.84
C ASP A 113 15.97 4.67 16.47
N CYS A 114 15.54 4.21 15.28
CA CYS A 114 15.70 2.82 14.84
C CYS A 114 17.14 2.31 15.00
N VAL A 115 17.30 1.24 15.79
CA VAL A 115 18.59 0.64 16.15
C VAL A 115 19.36 0.07 14.95
N HIS A 116 18.65 -0.19 13.85
CA HIS A 116 19.22 -0.77 12.63
C HIS A 116 19.80 0.25 11.65
N ARG A 117 19.65 1.54 11.94
CA ARG A 117 20.36 2.61 11.23
C ARG A 117 21.86 2.40 11.35
N GLY A 118 22.60 2.95 10.39
CA GLY A 118 24.05 3.02 10.46
C GLY A 118 24.50 4.39 10.03
N ASP A 119 25.72 4.71 10.41
CA ASP A 119 26.43 5.93 10.07
C ASP A 119 27.94 5.60 9.97
N ASP A 120 28.80 6.61 9.86
CA ASP A 120 30.25 6.42 9.78
C ASP A 120 30.85 5.71 11.02
N LYS A 121 30.16 5.72 12.17
CA LYS A 121 30.60 5.13 13.44
C LYS A 121 29.88 3.82 13.76
N ARG A 122 28.67 3.61 13.24
CA ARG A 122 27.81 2.47 13.56
C ARG A 122 27.52 1.65 12.31
N LYS A 123 27.92 0.37 12.35
CA LYS A 123 27.60 -0.58 11.29
C LYS A 123 26.08 -0.74 11.16
N ARG A 124 25.55 -0.44 9.97
CA ARG A 124 24.15 -0.66 9.62
C ARG A 124 23.77 -2.14 9.69
N THR A 125 22.66 -2.46 10.37
CA THR A 125 22.11 -3.84 10.45
C THR A 125 20.76 -4.00 9.73
N CYS A 126 20.17 -2.92 9.22
CA CYS A 126 18.94 -2.99 8.45
C CYS A 126 19.12 -3.84 7.18
N TYR A 127 18.27 -4.84 6.99
CA TYR A 127 18.38 -5.81 5.89
C TYR A 127 17.98 -5.24 4.51
N VAL A 128 17.41 -4.04 4.45
CA VAL A 128 16.97 -3.44 3.19
C VAL A 128 18.18 -3.08 2.34
N ASP A 129 18.19 -3.54 1.07
CA ASP A 129 19.18 -3.17 0.06
C ASP A 129 18.90 -1.76 -0.47
N VAL A 130 19.45 -0.75 0.22
CA VAL A 130 19.23 0.67 -0.09
C VAL A 130 19.93 1.07 -1.38
N GLY A 131 21.12 0.53 -1.65
CA GLY A 131 21.93 0.85 -2.83
C GLY A 131 21.27 0.42 -4.15
N LYS A 132 20.42 -0.60 -4.12
CA LYS A 132 19.66 -1.05 -5.30
C LYS A 132 18.20 -0.64 -5.23
N SER A 133 17.44 -1.23 -4.31
CA SER A 133 15.98 -1.16 -4.33
C SER A 133 15.48 0.27 -4.06
N VAL A 134 15.89 0.85 -2.94
CA VAL A 134 15.46 2.19 -2.51
C VAL A 134 16.03 3.28 -3.42
N SER A 135 17.30 3.14 -3.84
CA SER A 135 17.93 4.07 -4.80
C SER A 135 17.19 4.12 -6.14
N ALA A 136 16.64 3.00 -6.63
CA ALA A 136 15.83 2.99 -7.85
C ALA A 136 14.53 3.78 -7.69
N ILE A 137 13.85 3.65 -6.55
CA ILE A 137 12.63 4.40 -6.21
C ILE A 137 12.94 5.89 -6.08
N TYR A 138 14.00 6.26 -5.38
CA TYR A 138 14.40 7.67 -5.25
C TYR A 138 14.71 8.30 -6.61
N LYS A 139 15.51 7.62 -7.46
CA LYS A 139 15.82 8.10 -8.81
C LYS A 139 14.56 8.27 -9.66
N ALA A 140 13.61 7.33 -9.55
CA ALA A 140 12.30 7.42 -10.19
C ALA A 140 11.50 8.64 -9.70
N PHE A 141 11.46 8.86 -8.39
CA PHE A 141 10.84 10.03 -7.78
C PHE A 141 11.43 11.34 -8.29
N LYS A 142 12.76 11.47 -8.32
CA LYS A 142 13.43 12.68 -8.83
C LYS A 142 13.20 12.91 -10.34
N ARG A 143 12.92 11.86 -11.11
CA ARG A 143 12.48 11.97 -12.52
C ARG A 143 11.00 12.36 -12.69
N GLY A 144 10.23 12.45 -11.60
CA GLY A 144 8.82 12.83 -11.64
C GLY A 144 7.89 11.73 -12.18
N ILE A 145 8.29 10.46 -12.16
CA ILE A 145 7.47 9.38 -12.76
C ILE A 145 6.26 8.99 -11.91
N TYR A 146 6.24 9.40 -10.64
CA TYR A 146 5.15 9.11 -9.71
C TYR A 146 4.18 10.30 -9.71
N PRO A 147 2.93 10.12 -10.15
CA PRO A 147 1.91 11.15 -10.00
C PRO A 147 1.73 11.52 -8.52
N ASP A 148 1.52 12.80 -8.27
CA ASP A 148 1.27 13.30 -6.92
C ASP A 148 -0.21 13.21 -6.57
N MET A 149 -0.54 12.34 -5.62
CA MET A 149 -1.90 12.15 -5.11
C MET A 149 -2.01 12.57 -3.64
N SER A 150 -0.98 13.22 -3.07
CA SER A 150 -0.95 13.59 -1.65
C SER A 150 -2.08 14.55 -1.24
N ARG A 151 -2.66 15.28 -2.20
CA ARG A 151 -3.80 16.18 -1.98
C ARG A 151 -5.17 15.54 -2.26
N ASN A 152 -5.20 14.28 -2.72
CA ASN A 152 -6.43 13.54 -3.01
C ASN A 152 -6.29 12.08 -2.57
N LEU A 153 -6.32 11.87 -1.24
CA LEU A 153 -6.16 10.54 -0.66
C LEU A 153 -7.28 9.58 -1.01
N SER A 154 -8.50 10.06 -1.27
CA SER A 154 -9.60 9.20 -1.75
C SER A 154 -9.28 8.58 -3.10
N HIS A 155 -8.70 9.36 -4.02
CA HIS A 155 -8.23 8.84 -5.31
C HIS A 155 -7.04 7.88 -5.15
N ALA A 156 -6.11 8.20 -4.24
CA ALA A 156 -4.99 7.32 -3.91
C ALA A 156 -5.46 5.97 -3.33
N ALA A 157 -6.43 5.98 -2.41
CA ALA A 157 -7.00 4.79 -1.80
C ALA A 157 -7.69 3.87 -2.83
N ALA A 158 -8.36 4.45 -3.84
CA ALA A 158 -8.97 3.68 -4.92
C ALA A 158 -7.94 2.85 -5.71
N GLN A 159 -6.67 3.30 -5.79
CA GLN A 159 -5.58 2.54 -6.43
C GLN A 159 -5.12 1.32 -5.61
N LEU A 160 -5.50 1.26 -4.33
CA LEU A 160 -5.17 0.19 -3.40
C LEU A 160 -6.33 -0.78 -3.18
N LYS A 161 -7.46 -0.57 -3.87
CA LYS A 161 -8.69 -1.32 -3.66
C LYS A 161 -8.47 -2.84 -3.78
N GLY A 162 -8.80 -3.57 -2.72
CA GLY A 162 -8.72 -5.03 -2.69
C GLY A 162 -7.29 -5.60 -2.61
N ARG A 163 -6.28 -4.75 -2.35
CA ARG A 163 -4.86 -5.16 -2.28
C ARG A 163 -4.32 -5.10 -0.86
N LYS A 164 -3.32 -5.93 -0.58
CA LYS A 164 -2.55 -5.84 0.66
C LYS A 164 -1.47 -4.77 0.55
N VAL A 165 -1.22 -4.02 1.61
CA VAL A 165 -0.24 -2.91 1.63
C VAL A 165 0.81 -3.14 2.69
N ARG A 166 2.09 -3.01 2.32
CA ARG A 166 3.21 -3.01 3.26
C ARG A 166 3.55 -1.58 3.62
N LEU A 167 3.37 -1.22 4.88
CA LEU A 167 3.77 0.06 5.46
C LEU A 167 5.26 -0.01 5.78
N GLY A 168 6.05 0.89 5.19
CA GLY A 168 7.49 0.98 5.47
C GLY A 168 8.28 -0.20 4.90
N ALA A 169 8.23 -0.44 3.59
CA ALA A 169 9.23 -1.28 2.92
C ALA A 169 10.64 -0.69 3.08
N TYR A 170 10.73 0.64 3.20
CA TYR A 170 11.86 1.37 3.74
C TYR A 170 11.36 2.66 4.42
N GLY A 171 12.02 3.05 5.50
CA GLY A 171 11.58 4.11 6.42
C GLY A 171 10.48 3.63 7.37
N ASP A 172 10.29 4.37 8.47
CA ASP A 172 9.36 4.04 9.54
C ASP A 172 7.98 4.67 9.30
N PRO A 173 6.88 3.89 9.26
CA PRO A 173 5.52 4.41 9.04
C PRO A 173 5.11 5.53 10.00
N ALA A 174 5.64 5.55 11.23
CA ALA A 174 5.33 6.57 12.23
C ALA A 174 5.81 7.98 11.85
N MET A 175 6.71 8.09 10.87
CA MET A 175 7.17 9.39 10.36
C MET A 175 6.14 10.10 9.49
N ILE A 176 5.10 9.40 9.05
CA ILE A 176 3.95 9.97 8.34
C ILE A 176 2.77 9.96 9.31
N PRO A 177 2.01 11.07 9.46
CA PRO A 177 0.84 11.13 10.33
C PRO A 177 -0.15 9.97 10.11
N ALA A 178 -0.71 9.44 11.20
CA ALA A 178 -1.54 8.23 11.17
C ALA A 178 -2.83 8.41 10.33
N ASP A 179 -3.40 9.61 10.32
CA ASP A 179 -4.58 9.97 9.53
C ASP A 179 -4.33 9.85 8.02
N ILE A 180 -3.12 10.14 7.54
CA ILE A 180 -2.75 9.96 6.13
C ILE A 180 -2.80 8.48 5.76
N TRP A 181 -2.30 7.60 6.63
CA TRP A 181 -2.35 6.16 6.42
C TRP A 181 -3.77 5.61 6.49
N LEU A 182 -4.56 6.01 7.49
CA LEU A 182 -5.96 5.57 7.65
C LEU A 182 -6.79 5.93 6.40
N ASN A 183 -6.64 7.16 5.89
CA ASN A 183 -7.30 7.58 4.66
C ASN A 183 -6.83 6.79 3.44
N LEU A 184 -5.52 6.60 3.30
CA LEU A 184 -4.93 5.84 2.19
C LEU A 184 -5.39 4.37 2.17
N LEU A 185 -5.51 3.75 3.35
CA LEU A 185 -5.82 2.33 3.51
C LEU A 185 -7.32 2.02 3.54
N SER A 186 -8.18 3.03 3.48
CA SER A 186 -9.65 2.90 3.57
C SER A 186 -10.29 1.91 2.59
N GLN A 187 -9.63 1.59 1.47
CA GLN A 187 -10.08 0.61 0.48
C GLN A 187 -9.13 -0.60 0.32
N ALA A 188 -8.01 -0.62 1.06
CA ALA A 188 -7.09 -1.73 1.03
C ALA A 188 -7.74 -2.99 1.62
N LEU A 189 -7.34 -4.17 1.14
CA LEU A 189 -7.81 -5.44 1.69
C LEU A 189 -7.27 -5.68 3.10
N ASP A 190 -6.00 -5.35 3.31
CA ASP A 190 -5.24 -5.63 4.52
C ASP A 190 -3.91 -4.84 4.50
N TRP A 191 -3.23 -4.71 5.64
CA TRP A 191 -1.90 -4.12 5.69
C TRP A 191 -1.02 -4.70 6.79
N THR A 192 0.29 -4.55 6.61
CA THR A 192 1.29 -4.87 7.64
C THR A 192 2.25 -3.71 7.79
N GLY A 193 2.62 -3.41 9.04
CA GLY A 193 3.52 -2.31 9.38
C GLY A 193 4.15 -2.51 10.74
N TYR A 194 5.39 -2.05 10.87
CA TYR A 194 6.17 -2.10 12.10
C TYR A 194 6.82 -0.74 12.32
N THR A 195 6.94 -0.32 13.57
CA THR A 195 7.57 0.96 13.93
C THR A 195 8.49 0.77 15.14
N HIS A 196 9.68 1.37 15.09
CA HIS A 196 10.54 1.53 16.27
C HIS A 196 10.18 2.79 17.07
N GLN A 197 9.35 3.69 16.51
CA GLN A 197 8.97 4.93 17.19
C GLN A 197 7.86 4.73 18.22
N TRP A 198 7.52 3.50 18.60
CA TRP A 198 6.35 3.19 19.43
C TRP A 198 6.39 3.84 20.83
N GLN A 199 7.57 4.25 21.31
CA GLN A 199 7.73 5.02 22.56
C GLN A 199 7.44 6.52 22.37
N GLN A 200 7.52 7.03 21.15
CA GLN A 200 7.41 8.45 20.86
C GLN A 200 5.96 8.93 20.95
N ALA A 201 5.74 10.11 21.53
CA ALA A 201 4.39 10.68 21.70
C ALA A 201 3.66 10.86 20.35
N PHE A 202 4.38 11.29 19.30
CA PHE A 202 3.80 11.49 17.96
C PHE A 202 3.37 10.19 17.27
N ALA A 203 3.87 9.04 17.73
CA ALA A 203 3.62 7.74 17.10
C ALA A 203 2.48 6.96 17.76
N GLN A 204 1.90 7.45 18.87
CA GLN A 204 0.94 6.69 19.67
C GLN A 204 -0.35 6.32 18.89
N ALA A 205 -0.75 7.14 17.92
CA ALA A 205 -1.88 6.84 17.04
C ALA A 205 -1.60 5.66 16.09
N HIS A 206 -0.33 5.37 15.80
CA HIS A 206 0.04 4.28 14.88
C HIS A 206 -0.16 2.88 15.46
N ARG A 207 -0.58 2.73 16.72
CA ARG A 207 -1.01 1.44 17.30
C ARG A 207 -2.09 0.74 16.48
N GLU A 208 -2.98 1.52 15.87
CA GLU A 208 -4.05 1.02 15.00
C GLU A 208 -3.51 0.45 13.69
N LEU A 209 -2.34 0.93 13.26
CA LEU A 209 -1.77 0.64 11.94
C LEU A 209 -0.62 -0.36 12.00
N CYS A 210 0.21 -0.28 13.03
CA CYS A 210 1.50 -0.95 13.13
C CYS A 210 1.61 -1.80 14.40
N MET A 211 2.55 -2.73 14.37
CA MET A 211 3.07 -3.37 15.56
C MET A 211 4.31 -2.61 16.06
N ALA A 212 4.52 -2.57 17.36
CA ALA A 212 5.77 -2.13 17.96
C ALA A 212 6.88 -3.14 17.62
N SER A 213 7.97 -2.64 17.04
CA SER A 213 9.22 -3.36 16.91
C SER A 213 9.91 -3.36 18.28
N ALA A 214 9.79 -4.47 19.00
CA ALA A 214 10.41 -4.64 20.31
C ALA A 214 11.72 -5.43 20.16
N ASP A 215 12.82 -4.82 20.60
CA ASP A 215 14.17 -5.41 20.51
C ASP A 215 14.52 -6.26 21.74
N SER A 216 13.73 -6.17 22.82
CA SER A 216 13.88 -6.94 24.06
C SER A 216 12.54 -7.46 24.61
N ILE A 217 12.60 -8.30 25.66
CA ILE A 217 11.41 -8.79 26.37
C ILE A 217 10.77 -7.63 27.13
N GLU A 218 11.60 -6.79 27.72
CA GLU A 218 11.24 -5.59 28.45
C GLU A 218 10.51 -4.62 27.53
N ASP A 219 11.04 -4.36 26.32
CA ASP A 219 10.38 -3.51 25.31
C ASP A 219 9.00 -4.05 24.93
N ARG A 220 8.88 -5.37 24.77
CA ARG A 220 7.61 -6.02 24.44
C ARG A 220 6.58 -5.78 25.55
N ASP A 221 6.99 -5.96 26.80
CA ASP A 221 6.08 -5.84 27.94
C ASP A 221 5.67 -4.39 28.17
N ILE A 222 6.59 -3.44 27.99
CA ILE A 222 6.29 -2.00 27.99
C ILE A 222 5.35 -1.66 26.83
N ALA A 223 5.65 -2.06 25.59
CA ALA A 223 4.81 -1.77 24.44
C ALA A 223 3.39 -2.33 24.61
N ARG A 224 3.23 -3.54 25.14
CA ARG A 224 1.93 -4.13 25.46
C ARG A 224 1.20 -3.37 26.56
N SER A 225 1.90 -2.94 27.61
CA SER A 225 1.31 -2.09 28.66
C SER A 225 0.80 -0.75 28.10
N MET A 226 1.40 -0.28 27.00
CA MET A 226 0.99 0.91 26.24
C MET A 226 -0.05 0.59 25.15
N GLY A 227 -0.61 -0.63 25.10
CA GLY A 227 -1.66 -1.02 24.14
C GLY A 227 -1.17 -1.34 22.73
N TRP A 228 0.15 -1.51 22.52
CA TRP A 228 0.68 -1.93 21.22
C TRP A 228 0.58 -3.45 21.03
N ARG A 229 0.26 -3.86 19.81
CA ARG A 229 0.61 -5.20 19.32
C ARG A 229 2.12 -5.24 19.11
N THR A 230 2.77 -6.37 19.40
CA THR A 230 4.23 -6.49 19.35
C THR A 230 4.67 -7.61 18.41
N PHE A 231 5.78 -7.41 17.73
CA PHE A 231 6.52 -8.46 17.03
C PHE A 231 7.96 -8.48 17.55
N ARG A 232 8.48 -9.66 17.87
CA ARG A 232 9.86 -9.85 18.35
C ARG A 232 10.60 -10.77 17.40
N VAL A 233 11.80 -10.36 16.99
CA VAL A 233 12.74 -11.24 16.29
C VAL A 233 13.56 -11.98 17.33
N ILE A 234 13.45 -13.31 17.37
CA ILE A 234 14.26 -14.16 18.24
C ILE A 234 15.39 -14.77 17.43
N ALA A 235 16.57 -14.92 18.06
CA ALA A 235 17.57 -15.83 17.52
C ALA A 235 16.99 -17.25 17.48
N ILE A 236 17.40 -18.05 16.49
CA ILE A 236 16.84 -19.40 16.24
C ILE A 236 16.87 -20.31 17.49
N ASN A 237 17.74 -20.02 18.46
CA ASN A 237 17.93 -20.80 19.69
C ASN A 237 17.52 -20.06 20.98
N ALA A 238 16.88 -18.90 20.91
CA ALA A 238 16.44 -18.16 22.09
C ALA A 238 15.04 -18.61 22.55
N ALA A 239 14.80 -18.59 23.86
CA ALA A 239 13.48 -18.88 24.42
C ALA A 239 12.40 -17.91 23.88
N PRO A 240 11.16 -18.38 23.65
CA PRO A 240 10.06 -17.58 23.12
C PRO A 240 9.60 -16.45 24.06
#